data_AF-A0A9D4MQH4-F1
#
_entry.id   AF-A0A9D4MQH4-F1
#
_cell.length_a   1.000
_cell.length_b   1.000
_cell.length_c   1.000
_cell.angle_alpha   90.00
_cell.angle_beta   90.00
_cell.angle_gamma   90.00
#
_symmetry.space_group_name_H-M   'P 1'
#
loop_
_entity.id
_entity.type
_entity.pdbx_description
1 polymer ?
#
loop_
_entity_poly.entity_id
_entity_poly.type
_entity_poly.pdbx_seq_one_letter_code
_entity_poly.pdbx_strand_id
1 'polypeptide(L)'
;MGQSASNVAKKVSKSVSSVFSSESNATNDEKGRFAVTPYVFKRRSSMFFDQDGDLAHEFYIEVKHGHKYILKKSTENLVPEGEVELSHPRFNVDFPTVICRAPFS
;
A
#
# COMPACT_ATOMS: atom_id res chain seq x y z
N MET A 1 -47.20 -30.62 -30.44
CA MET A 1 -45.87 -31.08 -29.98
C MET A 1 -44.80 -30.31 -30.73
N GLY A 2 -43.83 -29.73 -30.03
CA GLY A 2 -42.59 -29.20 -30.64
C GLY A 2 -42.44 -27.68 -30.64
N GLN A 3 -42.05 -27.09 -29.50
CA GLN A 3 -41.23 -25.89 -29.50
C GLN A 3 -39.86 -26.27 -28.94
N SER A 4 -38.79 -26.01 -29.67
CA SER A 4 -37.43 -26.07 -29.15
C SER A 4 -36.58 -25.03 -29.88
N ALA A 5 -36.36 -23.90 -29.23
CA ALA A 5 -35.35 -22.92 -29.63
C ALA A 5 -34.22 -23.01 -28.60
N SER A 6 -33.06 -23.50 -29.03
CA SER A 6 -31.86 -23.59 -28.20
C SER A 6 -31.13 -22.24 -28.19
N ASN A 7 -31.07 -21.60 -27.03
CA ASN A 7 -30.28 -20.38 -26.84
C ASN A 7 -28.82 -20.72 -26.56
N VAL A 8 -27.93 -20.43 -27.52
CA VAL A 8 -26.48 -20.53 -27.35
C VAL A 8 -25.97 -19.28 -26.62
N ALA A 9 -25.62 -19.44 -25.34
CA ALA A 9 -25.01 -18.38 -24.55
C ALA A 9 -23.55 -18.17 -24.99
N LYS A 10 -23.23 -16.96 -25.49
CA LYS A 10 -21.86 -16.54 -25.79
C LYS A 10 -21.11 -16.27 -24.47
N LYS A 11 -20.15 -17.13 -24.11
CA LYS A 11 -19.18 -16.84 -23.04
C LYS A 11 -18.23 -15.74 -23.52
N VAL A 12 -18.45 -14.52 -23.01
CA VAL A 12 -17.48 -13.42 -23.13
C VAL A 12 -16.40 -13.62 -22.08
N SER A 13 -15.17 -13.87 -22.51
CA SER A 13 -13.98 -13.83 -21.66
C SER A 13 -13.67 -12.38 -21.31
N LYS A 14 -14.02 -11.94 -20.10
CA LYS A 14 -13.55 -10.66 -19.58
C LYS A 14 -12.08 -10.81 -19.18
N SER A 15 -11.20 -9.97 -19.76
CA SER A 15 -9.80 -9.89 -19.34
C SER A 15 -9.74 -9.49 -17.87
N VAL A 16 -8.98 -10.24 -17.08
CA VAL A 16 -8.86 -10.03 -15.62
C VAL A 16 -8.39 -8.60 -15.28
N SER A 17 -7.59 -7.97 -16.15
CA SER A 17 -7.10 -6.59 -15.97
C SER A 17 -8.19 -5.54 -15.80
N SER A 18 -9.36 -5.69 -16.43
CA SER A 18 -10.44 -4.69 -16.34
C SER A 18 -11.22 -4.75 -15.02
N VAL A 19 -10.97 -5.76 -14.18
CA VAL A 19 -11.53 -5.83 -12.81
C VAL A 19 -10.69 -5.00 -11.83
N PHE A 20 -9.45 -4.64 -12.18
CA PHE A 20 -8.45 -4.16 -11.23
C PHE A 20 -8.12 -2.66 -11.32
N SER A 21 -8.74 -1.92 -12.25
CA SER A 21 -8.60 -0.46 -12.31
C SER A 21 -9.69 0.21 -11.47
N SER A 22 -9.48 0.28 -10.15
CA SER A 22 -10.23 1.19 -9.29
C SER A 22 -9.43 2.47 -9.10
N GLU A 23 -9.83 3.53 -9.78
CA GLU A 23 -9.44 4.90 -9.48
C GLU A 23 -9.94 5.24 -8.07
N SER A 24 -9.01 5.50 -7.16
CA SER A 24 -9.30 5.67 -5.74
C SER A 24 -10.00 7.00 -5.48
N ASN A 25 -11.33 7.00 -5.48
CA ASN A 25 -12.13 7.98 -4.73
C ASN A 25 -12.70 7.27 -3.50
N ALA A 26 -12.17 7.65 -2.33
CA ALA A 26 -12.60 7.12 -1.05
C ALA A 26 -14.00 7.65 -0.70
N THR A 27 -15.01 6.79 -0.88
CA THR A 27 -16.28 6.88 -0.15
C THR A 27 -16.55 5.52 0.47
N ASN A 28 -16.76 5.52 1.78
CA ASN A 28 -17.06 4.36 2.62
C ASN A 28 -18.27 3.56 2.09
N ASP A 29 -18.32 2.29 2.51
CA ASP A 29 -19.41 1.32 2.33
C ASP A 29 -19.39 0.48 1.05
N GLU A 30 -18.65 -0.65 1.09
CA GLU A 30 -19.20 -2.01 1.06
C GLU A 30 -18.03 -3.01 1.21
N LYS A 31 -18.26 -4.13 1.91
CA LYS A 31 -17.31 -5.26 2.10
C LYS A 31 -17.10 -6.00 0.77
N GLY A 32 -16.57 -5.32 -0.23
CA GLY A 32 -16.04 -5.90 -1.45
C GLY A 32 -14.73 -6.61 -1.11
N ARG A 33 -14.55 -7.84 -1.59
CA ARG A 33 -13.25 -8.52 -1.57
C ARG A 33 -12.27 -7.56 -2.25
N PHE A 34 -11.41 -6.91 -1.48
CA PHE A 34 -10.43 -5.97 -2.02
C PHE A 34 -9.68 -6.69 -3.13
N ALA A 35 -9.83 -6.20 -4.35
CA ALA A 35 -9.05 -6.65 -5.48
C ALA A 35 -7.59 -6.29 -5.18
N VAL A 36 -6.84 -7.26 -4.64
CA VAL A 36 -5.43 -7.08 -4.29
C VAL A 36 -4.65 -6.90 -5.59
N THR A 37 -4.12 -5.70 -5.80
CA THR A 37 -3.26 -5.42 -6.95
C THR A 37 -1.86 -6.00 -6.71
N PRO A 38 -1.19 -6.54 -7.74
CA PRO A 38 0.20 -7.03 -7.61
C PRO A 38 1.19 -5.89 -7.33
N TYR A 39 0.80 -4.64 -7.63
CA TYR A 39 1.61 -3.45 -7.44
C TYR A 39 1.09 -2.60 -6.28
N VAL A 40 2.04 -2.17 -5.45
CA VAL A 40 1.87 -1.24 -4.32
C VAL A 40 2.54 0.07 -4.70
N PHE A 41 1.78 1.16 -4.71
CA PHE A 41 2.25 2.50 -5.05
C PHE A 41 2.48 3.38 -3.80
N LYS A 42 1.88 3.02 -2.67
CA LYS A 42 1.98 3.74 -1.39
C LYS A 42 2.38 2.77 -0.29
N ARG A 43 3.23 3.21 0.63
CA ARG A 43 3.57 2.45 1.85
C ARG A 43 3.26 3.28 3.09
N ARG A 44 2.99 2.62 4.21
CA ARG A 44 3.02 3.29 5.52
C ARG A 44 4.47 3.51 5.93
N SER A 45 4.80 4.72 6.36
CA SER A 45 6.13 5.08 6.81
C SER A 45 6.35 4.85 8.30
N SER A 46 7.59 4.57 8.65
CA SER A 46 8.09 4.44 10.03
C SER A 46 8.72 5.74 10.56
N MET A 47 8.66 6.81 9.77
CA MET A 47 9.21 8.11 10.13
C MET A 47 8.16 9.02 10.76
N PHE A 48 8.64 9.96 11.55
CA PHE A 48 7.85 10.93 12.28
C PHE A 48 8.44 12.32 12.11
N PHE A 49 7.59 13.33 12.12
CA PHE A 49 7.94 14.72 12.26
C PHE A 49 7.94 15.10 13.73
N ASP A 50 8.94 15.86 14.17
CA ASP A 50 8.91 16.53 15.47
C ASP A 50 8.28 17.94 15.40
N GLN A 51 8.41 18.72 16.47
CA GLN A 51 7.82 20.06 16.56
C GLN A 51 8.51 21.07 15.64
N ASP A 52 9.78 20.83 15.31
CA ASP A 52 10.59 21.71 14.47
C ASP A 52 10.48 21.31 12.98
N GLY A 53 9.83 20.18 12.69
CA GLY A 53 9.59 19.66 11.35
C GLY A 53 10.70 18.75 10.84
N ASP A 54 11.61 18.32 11.72
CA ASP A 54 12.62 17.33 11.39
C ASP A 54 11.98 15.97 11.21
N LEU A 55 12.45 15.21 10.23
CA LEU A 55 11.88 13.92 9.84
C LEU A 55 12.87 12.80 10.14
N ALA A 56 12.51 11.92 11.09
CA ALA A 56 13.38 10.83 11.52
C ALA A 56 12.60 9.58 11.93
N HIS A 57 13.31 8.46 12.08
CA HIS A 57 12.72 7.22 12.60
C HIS A 57 12.53 7.29 14.12
N GLU A 58 13.44 7.95 14.82
CA GLU A 58 13.46 8.04 16.27
C GLU A 58 14.03 9.39 16.69
N PHE A 59 13.42 9.99 17.71
CA PHE A 59 13.89 11.24 18.30
C PHE A 59 14.42 10.99 19.70
N TYR A 60 15.43 11.75 20.09
CA TYR A 60 16.02 11.69 21.41
C TYR A 60 16.08 13.09 22.01
N ILE A 61 15.79 13.18 23.30
CA ILE A 61 15.96 14.40 24.07
C ILE A 61 17.12 14.22 25.05
N GLU A 62 17.91 15.26 25.19
CA GLU A 62 18.94 15.31 26.23
C GLU A 62 18.30 15.59 27.58
N VAL A 63 18.50 14.68 28.52
CA VAL A 63 18.05 14.82 29.89
C VAL A 63 19.26 14.87 30.79
N LYS A 64 19.34 15.92 31.60
CA LYS A 64 20.38 16.06 32.60
C LYS A 64 20.11 15.11 33.76
N HIS A 65 21.07 14.24 34.05
CA HIS A 65 21.06 13.34 35.20
C HIS A 65 22.27 13.64 36.09
N GLY A 66 22.05 14.48 37.10
CA GLY A 66 23.13 15.02 37.94
C GLY A 66 24.08 15.91 37.13
N HIS A 67 25.35 15.50 37.03
CA HIS A 67 26.39 16.21 36.28
C HIS A 67 26.60 15.69 34.84
N LYS A 68 25.80 14.71 34.40
CA LYS A 68 25.90 14.11 33.06
C LYS A 68 24.63 14.36 32.24
N TYR A 69 24.77 14.40 30.92
CA TYR A 69 23.64 14.40 29.99
C TYR A 69 23.47 13.00 29.42
N ILE A 70 22.22 12.56 29.32
CA ILE A 70 21.84 11.25 28.78
C ILE A 70 20.74 11.47 27.75
N LEU A 71 20.85 10.79 26.62
CA LEU A 71 19.81 10.79 25.60
C LEU A 71 18.69 9.82 25.98
N LYS A 72 17.45 10.30 25.99
CA LYS A 72 16.25 9.48 26.17
C LYS A 72 15.40 9.54 24.92
N LYS A 73 14.86 8.40 24.50
CA LYS A 73 13.95 8.32 23.35
C LYS A 73 12.69 9.13 23.64
N SER A 74 12.36 10.06 22.76
CA SER A 74 11.11 10.81 22.78
C SER A 74 10.06 10.09 21.94
N THR A 75 8.85 9.98 22.48
CA THR A 75 7.67 9.45 21.77
C THR A 75 6.49 10.42 21.84
N GLU A 76 6.66 11.56 22.51
CA GLU A 76 5.60 12.54 22.73
C GLU A 76 5.61 13.59 21.62
N ASN A 77 4.43 14.06 21.24
CA ASN A 77 4.24 15.14 20.27
C ASN A 77 4.86 14.89 18.89
N LEU A 78 5.13 13.63 18.53
CA LEU A 78 5.59 13.24 17.21
C LEU A 78 4.40 12.99 16.28
N VAL A 79 4.45 13.52 15.06
CA VAL A 79 3.43 13.32 14.04
C VAL A 79 3.92 12.27 13.05
N PRO A 80 3.21 11.15 12.83
CA PRO A 80 3.65 10.15 11.86
C PRO A 80 3.62 10.73 10.44
N GLU A 81 4.62 10.41 9.62
CA GLU A 81 4.66 10.80 8.19
C GLU A 81 3.46 10.22 7.42
N GLY A 82 2.95 9.07 7.84
CA GLY A 82 1.73 8.46 7.28
C GLY A 82 2.00 7.64 6.02
N GLU A 83 1.13 7.78 5.02
CA GLU A 83 1.30 7.09 3.73
C GLU A 83 2.21 7.88 2.81
N VAL A 84 3.24 7.21 2.30
CA VAL A 84 4.24 7.80 1.41
C VAL A 84 4.17 7.14 0.05
N GLU A 85 4.14 7.98 -0.98
CA GLU A 85 4.21 7.55 -2.38
C GLU A 85 5.58 6.98 -2.71
N LEU A 86 5.58 5.83 -3.36
CA LEU A 86 6.78 5.16 -3.80
C LEU A 86 7.17 5.70 -5.18
N SER A 87 8.45 6.05 -5.35
CA SER A 87 8.97 6.50 -6.65
C SER A 87 8.74 5.48 -7.77
N HIS A 88 8.72 4.19 -7.41
CA HIS A 88 8.44 3.09 -8.31
C HIS A 88 7.51 2.09 -7.60
N PRO A 89 6.58 1.47 -8.33
CA PRO A 89 5.70 0.45 -7.75
C PRO A 89 6.51 -0.73 -7.20
N ARG A 90 6.05 -1.27 -6.08
CA ARG A 90 6.63 -2.46 -5.44
C ARG A 90 5.68 -3.64 -5.55
N PHE A 91 6.21 -4.86 -5.48
CA PHE A 91 5.36 -6.04 -5.46
C PHE A 91 4.61 -6.17 -4.14
N ASN A 92 3.35 -6.53 -4.24
CA ASN A 92 2.53 -6.87 -3.09
C ASN A 92 2.97 -8.21 -2.50
N VAL A 93 3.26 -8.23 -1.18
CA VAL A 93 3.76 -9.42 -0.47
C VAL A 93 2.74 -10.56 -0.48
N ASP A 94 1.45 -10.23 -0.49
CA ASP A 94 0.37 -11.24 -0.49
C ASP A 94 0.04 -11.76 -1.89
N PHE A 95 0.73 -11.25 -2.93
CA PHE A 95 0.49 -11.64 -4.32
C PHE A 95 1.62 -12.55 -4.84
N PRO A 96 1.39 -13.87 -4.98
CA PRO A 96 2.41 -14.78 -5.46
C PRO A 96 2.82 -14.39 -6.89
N THR A 97 4.08 -13.98 -7.06
CA THR A 97 4.61 -13.48 -8.33
C THR A 97 5.87 -14.26 -8.72
N VAL A 98 5.94 -14.75 -9.96
CA VAL A 98 7.13 -15.40 -10.52
C VAL A 98 7.81 -14.41 -11.47
N ILE A 99 9.10 -14.15 -11.24
CA ILE A 99 9.91 -13.26 -12.07
C ILE A 99 10.80 -14.11 -12.98
N CYS A 100 10.72 -13.88 -14.30
CA CYS A 100 11.50 -14.59 -15.31
C CYS A 100 12.40 -13.61 -16.08
N ARG A 101 13.53 -14.11 -16.57
CA ARG A 101 14.40 -13.36 -17.48
C ARG A 101 13.67 -13.09 -18.81
N ALA A 102 13.77 -11.87 -19.33
CA ALA A 102 13.28 -11.56 -20.67
C ALA A 102 14.12 -12.30 -21.74
N PRO A 103 13.51 -12.85 -22.80
CA PRO A 103 14.27 -13.38 -23.92
C PRO A 103 15.10 -12.26 -24.55
N PHE A 104 16.36 -12.57 -24.88
CA PHE A 104 17.24 -11.61 -25.54
C PHE A 104 16.66 -11.24 -26.91
N SER A 105 16.58 -9.93 -27.18
CA SER A 105 16.22 -9.38 -28.50
C SER A 105 17.42 -9.32 -29.43
#